data_AF-A0A355GD59-F1
#
_entry.id   AF-A0A355GD59-F1
#
_cell.length_a   1.000
_cell.length_b   1.000
_cell.length_c   1.000
_cell.angle_alpha   90.00
_cell.angle_beta   90.00
_cell.angle_gamma   90.00
#
_symmetry.space_group_name_H-M   'P 1'
#
loop_
_entity.id
_entity.type
_entity.pdbx_description
1 polymer ?
#
loop_
_entity_poly.entity_id
_entity_poly.type
_entity_poly.pdbx_seq_one_letter_code
_entity_poly.pdbx_strand_id
1 'polypeptide(L)'
;MSVHRHALLIAGPFVLMAGFYFLIFSGAQEGRASANAVRLSPPEPFKAAPEIKSRAQKPALQTACETKAAWLRTRISIPVNVLIQTPYVIVGDFEISTLEALYHKAISPTEYALNVSYFDTPPDRPITIVALSSDERYQQVALDLDQRKTGSYYGYFQSNEMRIVLNLSTGSGTLGHELTHALAEIDYPAMPGWFDEGLASLHEQCEFSDEQTQLIGTSNWRGQLLLSALNRDQLPP
;
A
#
# COMPACT_ATOMS: atom_id res chain seq x y z
N MET A 1 -24.29 52.91 -5.83
CA MET A 1 -23.51 51.88 -5.10
C MET A 1 -22.15 51.77 -5.78
N SER A 2 -21.05 51.92 -5.05
CA SER A 2 -19.71 52.10 -5.63
C SER A 2 -19.22 50.85 -6.38
N VAL A 3 -18.72 51.05 -7.60
CA VAL A 3 -18.14 50.03 -8.50
C VAL A 3 -17.06 49.20 -7.80
N HIS A 4 -16.36 49.79 -6.83
CA HIS A 4 -15.34 49.11 -6.03
C HIS A 4 -15.89 48.02 -5.11
N ARG A 5 -17.13 48.14 -4.61
CA ARG A 5 -17.76 47.09 -3.79
C ARG A 5 -18.17 45.86 -4.62
N HIS A 6 -18.59 46.06 -5.86
CA HIS A 6 -18.95 44.96 -6.76
C HIS A 6 -17.71 44.20 -7.25
N ALA A 7 -16.62 44.93 -7.55
CA ALA A 7 -15.34 44.31 -7.91
C ALA A 7 -14.78 43.45 -6.76
N LEU A 8 -14.88 43.90 -5.51
CA LEU A 8 -14.42 43.16 -4.33
C LEU A 8 -15.25 41.90 -4.04
N LEU A 9 -16.58 41.94 -4.26
CA LEU A 9 -17.47 40.80 -4.03
C LEU A 9 -17.35 39.73 -5.14
N ILE A 10 -16.98 40.12 -6.35
CA ILE A 10 -16.85 39.18 -7.48
C ILE A 10 -15.42 38.62 -7.55
N ALA A 11 -14.38 39.47 -7.49
CA ALA A 11 -13.00 39.02 -7.64
C ALA A 11 -12.38 38.47 -6.34
N GLY A 12 -12.85 38.95 -5.18
CA GLY A 12 -12.34 38.54 -3.87
C GLY A 12 -12.37 37.02 -3.63
N PRO A 13 -13.50 36.32 -3.89
CA PRO A 13 -13.59 34.87 -3.74
C PRO A 13 -12.62 34.11 -4.67
N PHE A 14 -12.42 34.57 -5.91
CA PHE A 14 -11.48 33.92 -6.84
C PHE A 14 -10.02 34.10 -6.42
N VAL A 15 -9.66 35.28 -5.90
CA VAL A 15 -8.30 35.52 -5.36
C VAL A 15 -8.06 34.70 -4.09
N LEU A 16 -9.06 34.59 -3.21
CA LEU A 16 -9.00 33.74 -2.02
C LEU A 16 -8.90 32.26 -2.39
N MET A 17 -9.69 31.79 -3.36
CA MET A 17 -9.64 30.41 -3.83
C MET A 17 -8.34 30.07 -4.57
N ALA A 18 -7.82 30.99 -5.38
CA ALA A 18 -6.50 30.83 -6.00
C ALA A 18 -5.37 30.83 -4.97
N GLY A 19 -5.47 31.66 -3.92
CA GLY A 19 -4.53 31.66 -2.79
C GLY A 19 -4.58 30.38 -1.97
N PHE A 20 -5.78 29.85 -1.69
CA PHE A 20 -5.94 28.55 -1.03
C PHE A 20 -5.49 27.39 -1.92
N TYR A 21 -5.77 27.44 -3.22
CA TYR A 21 -5.30 26.44 -4.18
C TYR A 21 -3.76 26.41 -4.24
N PHE A 22 -3.09 27.57 -4.26
CA PHE A 22 -1.63 27.62 -4.16
C PHE A 22 -1.16 27.12 -2.79
N LEU A 23 -1.74 27.54 -1.66
CA LEU A 23 -1.30 27.07 -0.34
C LEU A 23 -1.50 25.55 -0.13
N ILE A 24 -2.52 24.94 -0.75
CA ILE A 24 -2.81 23.50 -0.64
C ILE A 24 -2.03 22.67 -1.67
N PHE A 25 -1.91 23.13 -2.91
CA PHE A 25 -1.32 22.35 -4.01
C PHE A 25 0.07 22.82 -4.46
N SER A 26 0.52 24.04 -4.14
CA SER A 26 1.89 24.51 -4.44
C SER A 26 2.89 24.17 -3.34
N GLY A 27 2.45 23.54 -2.25
CA GLY A 27 3.30 22.99 -1.21
C GLY A 27 3.93 21.66 -1.63
N ALA A 28 4.87 21.70 -2.58
CA ALA A 28 5.89 20.66 -2.80
C ALA A 28 5.44 19.20 -2.58
N GLN A 29 4.32 18.79 -3.19
CA GLN A 29 3.87 17.40 -3.11
C GLN A 29 4.58 16.49 -4.13
N GLU A 30 5.18 17.08 -5.17
CA GLU A 30 5.96 16.35 -6.19
C GLU A 30 7.33 15.86 -5.68
N GLY A 31 7.84 16.40 -4.57
CA GLY A 31 9.20 16.12 -4.09
C GLY A 31 9.33 15.12 -2.94
N ARG A 32 8.25 14.78 -2.23
CA ARG A 32 8.34 13.96 -1.00
C ARG A 32 7.92 12.50 -1.19
N ALA A 33 7.06 12.19 -2.16
CA ALA A 33 6.84 10.80 -2.57
C ALA A 33 8.10 10.20 -3.25
N SER A 34 8.95 11.05 -3.83
CA SER A 34 10.15 10.66 -4.58
C SER A 34 11.34 10.23 -3.69
N ALA A 35 11.36 10.59 -2.40
CA ALA A 35 12.46 10.26 -1.51
C ALA A 35 12.48 8.77 -1.08
N ASN A 36 11.33 8.09 -1.19
CA ASN A 36 11.14 6.70 -0.78
C ASN A 36 10.87 5.75 -1.96
N ALA A 37 11.17 6.18 -3.19
CA ALA A 37 11.33 5.21 -4.27
C ALA A 37 12.54 4.34 -3.92
N VAL A 38 12.33 3.07 -3.59
CA VAL A 38 13.38 2.06 -3.72
C VAL A 38 13.83 2.15 -5.16
N ARG A 39 14.97 2.81 -5.40
CA ARG A 39 15.61 2.76 -6.71
C ARG A 39 15.84 1.28 -6.98
N LEU A 40 15.22 0.75 -8.02
CA LEU A 40 15.51 -0.58 -8.56
C LEU A 40 16.90 -0.60 -9.23
N SER A 41 17.87 0.08 -8.63
CA SER A 41 19.29 -0.08 -8.92
C SER A 41 19.77 -1.41 -8.35
N PRO A 42 20.82 -2.03 -8.94
CA PRO A 42 21.48 -3.18 -8.34
C PRO A 42 21.98 -2.80 -6.93
N PRO A 43 21.57 -3.51 -5.86
CA PRO A 43 21.99 -3.16 -4.51
C PRO A 43 23.35 -3.78 -4.16
N GLU A 44 24.04 -3.17 -3.20
CA GLU A 44 25.03 -3.83 -2.35
C GLU A 44 24.47 -5.16 -1.78
N PRO A 45 25.30 -6.18 -1.58
CA PRO A 45 24.85 -7.52 -1.23
C PRO A 45 24.10 -7.53 0.11
N PHE A 46 22.80 -7.85 0.02
CA PHE A 46 21.93 -8.11 1.15
C PHE A 46 22.54 -9.20 2.06
N LYS A 47 22.70 -8.92 3.36
CA LYS A 47 22.86 -9.98 4.35
C LYS A 47 21.54 -10.73 4.40
N ALA A 48 21.54 -11.96 3.89
CA ALA A 48 20.36 -12.82 3.86
C ALA A 48 19.60 -12.76 5.19
N ALA A 49 18.28 -12.56 5.10
CA ALA A 49 17.38 -12.75 6.23
C ALA A 49 17.67 -14.12 6.86
N PRO A 50 17.60 -14.25 8.20
CA PRO A 50 17.79 -15.53 8.86
C PRO A 50 16.84 -16.55 8.22
N GLU A 51 17.41 -17.71 7.87
CA GLU A 51 16.72 -18.77 7.16
C GLU A 51 15.50 -19.23 7.97
N ILE A 52 14.32 -18.73 7.62
CA ILE A 52 13.06 -19.28 8.13
C ILE A 52 13.04 -20.71 7.60
N LYS A 53 13.18 -21.68 8.51
CA LYS A 53 13.17 -23.11 8.17
C LYS A 53 12.01 -23.35 7.21
N SER A 54 12.34 -23.66 5.95
CA SER A 54 11.39 -24.02 4.90
C SER A 54 10.52 -25.17 5.40
N ARG A 55 9.35 -24.81 5.91
CA ARG A 55 8.35 -25.77 6.36
C ARG A 55 7.69 -26.25 5.08
N ALA A 56 7.94 -27.51 4.71
CA ALA A 56 7.47 -28.12 3.47
C ALA A 56 6.11 -27.56 3.04
N GLN A 57 6.11 -26.73 2.00
CA GLN A 57 4.90 -26.08 1.49
C GLN A 57 3.89 -27.18 1.15
N LYS A 58 2.67 -27.07 1.69
CA LYS A 58 1.62 -28.05 1.42
C LYS A 58 1.35 -28.03 -0.09
N PRO A 59 1.46 -29.17 -0.81
CA PRO A 59 1.24 -29.22 -2.26
C PRO A 59 -0.10 -28.58 -2.69
N ALA A 60 -1.13 -28.68 -1.84
CA ALA A 60 -2.43 -28.06 -2.06
C ALA A 60 -2.38 -26.52 -2.16
N LEU A 61 -1.55 -25.83 -1.38
CA LEU A 61 -1.46 -24.37 -1.40
C LEU A 61 -0.73 -23.89 -2.65
N GLN A 62 0.32 -24.60 -3.08
CA GLN A 62 0.99 -24.34 -4.35
C GLN A 62 0.00 -24.44 -5.53
N THR A 63 -0.80 -25.51 -5.59
CA THR A 63 -1.85 -25.67 -6.61
C THR A 63 -2.92 -24.56 -6.53
N ALA A 64 -3.27 -24.10 -5.33
CA ALA A 64 -4.20 -22.98 -5.16
C ALA A 64 -3.60 -21.66 -5.70
N CYS A 65 -2.32 -21.40 -5.46
CA CYS A 65 -1.59 -20.25 -6.01
C CYS A 65 -1.54 -20.31 -7.55
N GLU A 66 -1.25 -21.46 -8.14
CA GLU A 66 -1.24 -21.67 -9.58
C GLU A 66 -2.63 -21.44 -10.21
N THR A 67 -3.67 -21.95 -9.55
CA THR A 67 -5.06 -21.75 -9.98
C THR A 67 -5.45 -20.27 -9.93
N LYS A 68 -5.10 -19.58 -8.84
CA LYS A 68 -5.36 -18.14 -8.70
C LYS A 68 -4.57 -17.33 -9.73
N ALA A 69 -3.32 -17.68 -9.99
CA ALA A 69 -2.49 -17.07 -11.03
C ALA A 69 -3.09 -17.23 -12.44
N ALA A 70 -3.60 -18.42 -12.77
CA ALA A 70 -4.28 -18.66 -14.04
C ALA A 70 -5.56 -17.81 -14.16
N TRP A 71 -6.36 -17.75 -13.10
CA TRP A 71 -7.58 -16.92 -13.08
C TRP A 71 -7.26 -15.43 -13.28
N LEU A 72 -6.25 -14.89 -12.59
CA LEU A 72 -5.86 -13.47 -12.70
C LEU A 72 -5.47 -13.09 -14.13
N ARG A 73 -4.72 -13.95 -14.83
CA ARG A 73 -4.35 -13.73 -16.25
C ARG A 73 -5.54 -13.62 -17.19
N THR A 74 -6.66 -14.26 -16.87
CA THR A 74 -7.88 -14.17 -17.69
C THR A 74 -8.72 -12.94 -17.41
N ARG A 75 -8.49 -12.29 -16.27
CA ARG A 75 -9.29 -11.15 -15.79
C ARG A 75 -8.63 -9.82 -16.05
N ILE A 76 -7.30 -9.76 -15.95
CA ILE A 76 -6.55 -8.53 -16.19
C ILE A 76 -6.43 -8.31 -17.69
N SER A 77 -6.89 -7.15 -18.17
CA SER A 77 -6.95 -6.80 -19.59
C SER A 77 -5.61 -6.34 -20.17
N ILE A 78 -4.66 -5.95 -19.30
CA ILE A 78 -3.33 -5.48 -19.69
C ILE A 78 -2.28 -6.61 -19.61
N PRO A 79 -1.16 -6.51 -20.36
CA PRO A 79 -0.06 -7.46 -20.22
C PRO A 79 0.52 -7.45 -18.80
N VAL A 80 0.56 -8.64 -18.18
CA VAL A 80 1.13 -8.83 -16.85
C VAL A 80 2.00 -10.08 -16.78
N ASN A 81 3.04 -9.99 -15.98
CA ASN A 81 3.84 -11.11 -15.52
C ASN A 81 3.32 -11.61 -14.19
N VAL A 82 3.58 -12.88 -13.89
CA VAL A 82 3.19 -13.52 -12.64
C VAL A 82 4.36 -14.28 -12.06
N LEU A 83 4.63 -14.01 -10.79
CA LEU A 83 5.59 -14.72 -9.95
C LEU A 83 4.83 -15.41 -8.81
N ILE A 84 5.08 -16.70 -8.60
CA ILE A 84 4.51 -17.46 -7.49
C ILE A 84 5.61 -17.70 -6.46
N GLN A 85 5.41 -17.18 -5.24
CA GLN A 85 6.27 -17.37 -4.07
C GLN A 85 5.36 -17.73 -2.90
N THR A 86 4.90 -18.98 -2.86
CA THR A 86 3.87 -19.46 -1.93
C THR A 86 4.11 -19.00 -0.48
N PRO A 87 3.12 -18.35 0.17
CA PRO A 87 1.70 -18.25 -0.20
C PRO A 87 1.33 -17.12 -1.18
N TYR A 88 2.30 -16.35 -1.67
CA TYR A 88 2.06 -15.17 -2.49
C TYR A 88 1.94 -15.48 -3.98
N VAL A 89 0.93 -14.86 -4.60
CA VAL A 89 0.81 -14.75 -6.06
C VAL A 89 1.02 -13.28 -6.43
N ILE A 90 2.19 -12.98 -6.97
CA ILE A 90 2.59 -11.61 -7.30
C ILE A 90 2.35 -11.41 -8.79
N VAL A 91 1.52 -10.43 -9.13
CA VAL A 91 1.17 -10.08 -10.51
C VAL A 91 1.55 -8.63 -10.75
N GLY A 92 2.08 -8.32 -11.92
CA GLY A 92 2.37 -6.93 -12.25
C GLY A 92 2.78 -6.75 -13.69
N ASP A 93 2.75 -5.51 -14.13
CA ASP A 93 3.15 -5.06 -15.46
C ASP A 93 4.66 -4.79 -15.58
N PHE A 94 5.43 -5.39 -14.67
CA PHE A 94 6.88 -5.34 -14.57
C PHE A 94 7.52 -6.65 -15.05
N GLU A 95 8.82 -6.61 -15.34
CA GLU A 95 9.63 -7.81 -15.56
C GLU A 95 9.64 -8.73 -14.33
N ILE A 96 9.82 -10.03 -14.54
CA ILE A 96 9.86 -11.05 -13.46
C ILE A 96 10.91 -10.71 -12.40
N SER A 97 12.10 -10.23 -12.80
CA SER A 97 13.16 -9.83 -11.88
C SER A 97 12.77 -8.68 -10.95
N THR A 98 11.91 -7.78 -11.41
CA THR A 98 11.35 -6.71 -10.58
C THR A 98 10.32 -7.27 -9.58
N LEU A 99 9.51 -8.24 -9.99
CA LEU A 99 8.58 -8.93 -9.08
C LEU A 99 9.33 -9.74 -8.02
N GLU A 100 10.45 -10.38 -8.38
CA GLU A 100 11.34 -11.06 -7.43
C GLU A 100 11.96 -10.07 -6.44
N ALA A 101 12.43 -8.91 -6.93
CA ALA A 101 12.94 -7.85 -6.07
C ALA A 101 11.87 -7.31 -5.11
N LEU A 102 10.63 -7.13 -5.58
CA LEU A 102 9.49 -6.73 -4.74
C LEU A 102 9.24 -7.75 -3.63
N TYR A 103 9.30 -9.04 -3.95
CA TYR A 103 9.15 -10.10 -2.96
C TYR A 103 10.25 -10.05 -1.89
N HIS A 104 11.51 -10.09 -2.33
CA HIS A 104 12.65 -10.22 -1.41
C HIS A 104 12.95 -8.95 -0.61
N LYS A 105 12.70 -7.77 -1.19
CA LYS A 105 13.07 -6.49 -0.57
C LYS A 105 11.92 -5.81 0.18
N ALA A 106 10.68 -6.22 -0.07
CA ALA A 106 9.52 -5.58 0.53
C ALA A 106 8.55 -6.60 1.15
N ILE A 107 7.95 -7.48 0.36
CA ILE A 107 6.87 -8.36 0.85
C ILE A 107 7.34 -9.26 2.00
N SER A 108 8.42 -10.02 1.79
CA SER A 108 8.89 -10.98 2.79
C SER A 108 9.42 -10.30 4.07
N PRO A 109 10.25 -9.23 4.01
CA PRO A 109 10.63 -8.48 5.19
C PRO A 109 9.45 -7.82 5.93
N THR A 110 8.47 -7.25 5.20
CA THR A 110 7.28 -6.65 5.81
C THR A 110 6.44 -7.72 6.52
N GLU A 111 6.16 -8.85 5.87
CA GLU A 111 5.47 -9.99 6.50
C GLU A 111 6.19 -10.42 7.77
N TYR A 112 7.51 -10.60 7.72
CA TYR A 112 8.29 -11.01 8.87
C TYR A 112 8.15 -10.03 10.04
N ALA A 113 8.31 -8.74 9.79
CA ALA A 113 8.20 -7.72 10.84
C ALA A 113 6.77 -7.63 11.44
N LEU A 114 5.74 -7.79 10.62
CA LEU A 114 4.35 -7.84 11.07
C LEU A 114 4.08 -9.09 11.92
N ASN A 115 4.59 -10.25 11.51
CA ASN A 115 4.42 -11.50 12.27
C ASN A 115 5.13 -11.44 13.63
N VAL A 116 6.34 -10.88 13.67
CA VAL A 116 7.07 -10.66 14.93
C VAL A 116 6.27 -9.76 15.90
N SER A 117 5.46 -8.85 15.37
CA SER A 117 4.77 -7.83 16.16
C SER A 117 3.34 -8.20 16.55
N TYR A 118 2.57 -8.85 15.66
CA TYR A 118 1.11 -8.94 15.77
C TYR A 118 0.48 -10.27 15.35
N PHE A 119 1.11 -11.02 14.42
CA PHE A 119 0.45 -12.14 13.72
C PHE A 119 1.22 -13.46 13.87
N ASP A 120 0.51 -14.51 14.23
CA ASP A 120 1.07 -15.83 14.54
C ASP A 120 0.73 -16.90 13.49
N THR A 121 -0.38 -16.74 12.74
CA THR A 121 -0.84 -17.76 11.80
C THR A 121 -0.26 -17.53 10.40
N PRO A 122 0.49 -18.50 9.85
CA PRO A 122 0.95 -18.40 8.47
C PRO A 122 -0.24 -18.52 7.51
N PRO A 123 -0.23 -17.83 6.34
CA PRO A 123 -1.31 -17.93 5.38
C PRO A 123 -1.54 -19.37 4.89
N ASP A 124 -2.78 -19.82 4.96
CA ASP A 124 -3.23 -21.15 4.52
C ASP A 124 -3.93 -21.13 3.15
N ARG A 125 -4.08 -19.94 2.58
CA ARG A 125 -4.67 -19.65 1.27
C ARG A 125 -3.83 -18.59 0.53
N PRO A 126 -3.93 -18.50 -0.81
CA PRO A 126 -3.12 -17.55 -1.57
C PRO A 126 -3.40 -16.10 -1.18
N ILE A 127 -2.35 -15.32 -0.96
CA ILE A 127 -2.42 -13.86 -0.89
C ILE A 127 -1.97 -13.31 -2.24
N THR A 128 -2.86 -12.63 -2.95
CA THR A 128 -2.52 -12.02 -4.25
C THR A 128 -2.03 -10.60 -4.05
N ILE A 129 -0.90 -10.25 -4.66
CA ILE A 129 -0.40 -8.88 -4.70
C ILE A 129 -0.31 -8.45 -6.16
N VAL A 130 -1.11 -7.47 -6.55
CA VAL A 130 -1.11 -6.89 -7.89
C VAL A 130 -0.40 -5.54 -7.84
N ALA A 131 0.83 -5.49 -8.35
CA ALA A 131 1.71 -4.32 -8.30
C ALA A 131 1.80 -3.65 -9.67
N LEU A 132 1.42 -2.38 -9.76
CA LEU A 132 1.24 -1.68 -11.03
C LEU A 132 2.12 -0.44 -11.15
N SER A 133 2.73 -0.25 -12.31
CA SER A 133 3.75 0.78 -12.54
C SER A 133 3.22 2.20 -12.72
N SER A 134 1.92 2.36 -12.96
CA SER A 134 1.29 3.66 -13.20
C SER A 134 -0.13 3.73 -12.66
N ASP A 135 -0.60 4.95 -12.45
CA ASP A 135 -1.98 5.21 -12.04
C ASP A 135 -2.99 4.72 -13.07
N GLU A 136 -2.75 4.94 -14.37
CA GLU A 136 -3.61 4.45 -15.44
C GLU A 136 -3.79 2.94 -15.39
N ARG A 137 -2.69 2.19 -15.23
CA ARG A 137 -2.74 0.73 -15.14
C ARG A 137 -3.42 0.29 -13.85
N TYR A 138 -3.16 0.97 -12.74
CA TYR A 138 -3.84 0.74 -11.47
C TYR A 138 -5.36 0.90 -11.56
N GLN A 139 -5.83 1.99 -12.15
CA GLN A 139 -7.25 2.25 -12.36
C GLN A 139 -7.88 1.17 -13.26
N GLN A 140 -7.21 0.81 -14.36
CA GLN A 140 -7.71 -0.22 -15.28
C GLN A 140 -7.85 -1.58 -14.60
N VAL A 141 -6.83 -2.01 -13.86
CA VAL A 141 -6.85 -3.33 -13.20
C VAL A 141 -7.83 -3.35 -12.02
N ALA A 142 -8.01 -2.23 -11.32
CA ALA A 142 -9.03 -2.13 -10.28
C ALA A 142 -10.46 -2.24 -10.85
N LEU A 143 -10.69 -1.72 -12.06
CA LEU A 143 -11.94 -1.94 -12.78
C LEU A 143 -12.07 -3.40 -13.23
N ASP A 144 -11.02 -3.98 -13.82
CA ASP A 144 -11.02 -5.36 -14.33
C ASP A 144 -11.36 -6.38 -13.25
N LEU A 145 -10.75 -6.24 -12.07
CA LEU A 145 -10.83 -7.23 -10.99
C LEU A 145 -11.99 -6.99 -10.03
N ASP A 146 -12.30 -5.71 -9.75
CA ASP A 146 -13.18 -5.34 -8.63
C ASP A 146 -14.29 -4.36 -9.03
N GLN A 147 -14.38 -3.97 -10.32
CA GLN A 147 -15.32 -2.95 -10.81
C GLN A 147 -15.25 -1.65 -9.99
N ARG A 148 -14.05 -1.37 -9.45
CA ARG A 148 -13.81 -0.29 -8.50
C ARG A 148 -13.23 0.92 -9.23
N LYS A 149 -13.80 2.09 -8.96
CA LYS A 149 -13.11 3.36 -9.23
C LYS A 149 -12.21 3.66 -8.05
N THR A 150 -10.90 3.64 -8.25
CA THR A 150 -9.96 3.97 -7.18
C THR A 150 -9.86 5.49 -7.11
N GLY A 151 -10.20 6.07 -5.96
CA GLY A 151 -10.09 7.51 -5.73
C GLY A 151 -8.62 7.93 -5.62
N SER A 152 -8.31 8.82 -4.69
CA SER A 152 -6.93 9.24 -4.43
C SER A 152 -6.07 8.20 -3.69
N TYR A 153 -6.54 6.94 -3.57
CA TYR A 153 -5.87 5.88 -2.82
C TYR A 153 -4.93 5.10 -3.74
N TYR A 154 -3.68 4.93 -3.30
CA TYR A 154 -2.62 4.26 -4.06
C TYR A 154 -2.58 2.73 -3.87
N GLY A 155 -3.58 2.19 -3.19
CA GLY A 155 -3.79 0.76 -3.05
C GLY A 155 -5.06 0.45 -2.26
N TYR A 156 -5.43 -0.83 -2.26
CA TYR A 156 -6.50 -1.37 -1.43
C TYR A 156 -6.36 -2.89 -1.27
N PHE A 157 -6.89 -3.39 -0.16
CA PHE A 157 -7.13 -4.79 0.12
C PHE A 157 -8.60 -5.16 -0.15
N GLN A 158 -8.81 -6.34 -0.72
CA GLN A 158 -10.10 -6.98 -0.92
C GLN A 158 -10.14 -8.32 -0.18
N SER A 159 -10.81 -8.33 0.99
CA SER A 159 -10.82 -9.46 1.92
C SER A 159 -11.39 -10.74 1.32
N ASN A 160 -12.51 -10.65 0.60
CA ASN A 160 -13.16 -11.81 -0.04
C ASN A 160 -12.25 -12.57 -1.01
N GLU A 161 -11.28 -11.87 -1.61
CA GLU A 161 -10.36 -12.44 -2.60
C GLU A 161 -8.93 -12.62 -2.06
N MET A 162 -8.65 -12.21 -0.83
CA MET A 162 -7.30 -12.10 -0.27
C MET A 162 -6.35 -11.41 -1.25
N ARG A 163 -6.78 -10.27 -1.79
CA ARG A 163 -6.08 -9.56 -2.87
C ARG A 163 -5.75 -8.14 -2.47
N ILE A 164 -4.48 -7.78 -2.64
CA ILE A 164 -3.96 -6.44 -2.54
C ILE A 164 -3.71 -5.92 -3.97
N VAL A 165 -4.14 -4.70 -4.26
CA VAL A 165 -3.85 -4.01 -5.53
C VAL A 165 -3.14 -2.70 -5.21
N LEU A 166 -1.97 -2.46 -5.81
CA LEU A 166 -1.07 -1.35 -5.50
C LEU A 166 -0.69 -0.56 -6.75
N ASN A 167 -0.70 0.75 -6.62
CA ASN A 167 0.02 1.66 -7.51
C ASN A 167 1.41 1.93 -6.93
N LEU A 168 2.47 1.42 -7.58
CA LEU A 168 3.86 1.62 -7.15
C LEU A 168 4.46 2.93 -7.65
N SER A 169 3.78 3.68 -8.51
CA SER A 169 4.29 4.96 -9.03
C SER A 169 4.44 6.03 -7.95
N THR A 170 3.75 5.86 -6.81
CA THR A 170 3.71 6.81 -5.70
C THR A 170 4.56 6.41 -4.50
N GLY A 171 5.31 5.30 -4.61
CA GLY A 171 6.15 4.74 -3.55
C GLY A 171 5.59 3.44 -2.96
N SER A 172 6.31 2.87 -1.99
CA SER A 172 6.01 1.55 -1.40
C SER A 172 5.22 1.58 -0.10
N GLY A 173 4.92 2.77 0.45
CA GLY A 173 4.25 2.93 1.76
C GLY A 173 2.90 2.21 1.86
N THR A 174 2.20 2.07 0.73
CA THR A 174 0.93 1.37 0.66
C THR A 174 1.03 -0.14 0.91
N LEU A 175 2.18 -0.77 0.63
CA LEU A 175 2.31 -2.24 0.81
C LEU A 175 2.19 -2.65 2.28
N GLY A 176 2.86 -1.94 3.18
CA GLY A 176 2.82 -2.25 4.62
C GLY A 176 1.41 -2.16 5.17
N HIS A 177 0.70 -1.09 4.81
CA HIS A 177 -0.71 -0.89 5.15
C HIS A 177 -1.59 -2.05 4.68
N GLU A 178 -1.61 -2.36 3.38
CA GLU A 178 -2.50 -3.38 2.84
C GLU A 178 -2.12 -4.81 3.27
N LEU A 179 -0.81 -5.08 3.46
CA LEU A 179 -0.37 -6.38 3.95
C LEU A 179 -0.78 -6.60 5.41
N THR A 180 -0.90 -5.53 6.20
CA THR A 180 -1.44 -5.60 7.57
C THR A 180 -2.88 -6.09 7.56
N HIS A 181 -3.74 -5.53 6.70
CA HIS A 181 -5.11 -6.00 6.54
C HIS A 181 -5.17 -7.48 6.13
N ALA A 182 -4.32 -7.88 5.17
CA ALA A 182 -4.31 -9.25 4.69
C ALA A 182 -3.91 -10.27 5.77
N LEU A 183 -2.95 -9.93 6.63
CA LEU A 183 -2.55 -10.81 7.74
C LEU A 183 -3.55 -10.74 8.90
N ALA A 184 -4.13 -9.57 9.18
CA ALA A 184 -5.18 -9.40 10.18
C ALA A 184 -6.44 -10.20 9.83
N GLU A 185 -6.82 -10.31 8.56
CA GLU A 185 -7.93 -11.14 8.09
C GLU A 185 -7.74 -12.63 8.41
N ILE A 186 -6.50 -13.09 8.61
CA ILE A 186 -6.19 -14.48 8.94
C ILE A 186 -6.32 -14.72 10.45
N ASP A 187 -5.67 -13.90 11.26
CA ASP A 187 -5.65 -14.10 12.72
C ASP A 187 -6.88 -13.53 13.43
N TYR A 188 -7.43 -12.44 12.91
CA TYR A 188 -8.47 -11.64 13.55
C TYR A 188 -9.60 -11.28 12.56
N PRO A 189 -10.28 -12.24 11.92
CA PRO A 189 -11.34 -11.97 10.93
C PRO A 189 -12.56 -11.20 11.49
N ALA A 190 -12.67 -11.08 12.82
CA ALA A 190 -13.71 -10.30 13.49
C ALA A 190 -13.19 -8.95 14.04
N MET A 191 -12.01 -8.50 13.62
CA MET A 191 -11.41 -7.24 14.06
C MET A 191 -12.35 -6.06 13.76
N PRO A 192 -12.63 -5.17 14.73
CA PRO A 192 -13.41 -3.97 14.45
C PRO A 192 -12.70 -3.10 13.41
N GLY A 193 -13.44 -2.63 12.40
CA GLY A 193 -12.85 -1.90 11.27
C GLY A 193 -12.04 -0.66 11.67
N TRP A 194 -12.44 0.07 12.73
CA TRP A 194 -11.64 1.21 13.20
C TRP A 194 -10.26 0.80 13.73
N PHE A 195 -10.15 -0.40 14.31
CA PHE A 195 -8.91 -0.92 14.86
C PHE A 195 -8.04 -1.51 13.75
N ASP A 196 -8.64 -2.22 12.79
CA ASP A 196 -7.95 -2.74 11.60
C ASP A 196 -7.30 -1.61 10.78
N GLU A 197 -8.08 -0.59 10.43
CA GLU A 197 -7.58 0.62 9.76
C GLU A 197 -6.54 1.37 10.59
N GLY A 198 -6.74 1.45 11.92
CA GLY A 198 -5.81 2.07 12.84
C GLY A 198 -4.46 1.37 12.88
N LEU A 199 -4.47 0.03 12.96
CA LEU A 199 -3.27 -0.81 12.96
C LEU A 199 -2.54 -0.71 11.61
N ALA A 200 -3.24 -0.85 10.49
CA ALA A 200 -2.67 -0.70 9.15
C ALA A 200 -2.08 0.70 8.92
N SER A 201 -2.71 1.76 9.47
CA SER A 201 -2.23 3.13 9.35
C SER A 201 -0.86 3.37 10.02
N LEU A 202 -0.47 2.55 11.00
CA LEU A 202 0.87 2.62 11.60
C LEU A 202 1.97 2.20 10.60
N HIS A 203 1.61 1.52 9.51
CA HIS A 203 2.53 0.86 8.58
C HIS A 203 2.44 1.43 7.17
N GLU A 204 1.70 2.54 6.99
CA GLU A 204 1.60 3.28 5.74
C GLU A 204 2.87 4.11 5.45
N GLN A 205 3.54 4.58 6.49
CA GLN A 205 4.81 5.31 6.36
C GLN A 205 5.79 4.82 7.41
N CYS A 206 6.51 3.74 7.11
CA CYS A 206 7.43 3.10 8.03
C CYS A 206 8.80 2.83 7.40
N GLU A 207 9.82 2.74 8.25
CA GLU A 207 11.15 2.26 7.93
C GLU A 207 11.39 0.92 8.62
N PHE A 208 12.24 0.08 8.05
CA PHE A 208 12.71 -1.11 8.76
C PHE A 208 13.65 -0.68 9.89
N SER A 209 13.59 -1.36 11.04
CA SER A 209 14.64 -1.25 12.05
C SER A 209 16.00 -1.67 11.49
N ASP A 210 17.10 -1.29 12.15
CA ASP A 210 18.45 -1.67 11.73
C ASP A 210 18.59 -3.20 11.60
N GLU A 211 17.90 -3.96 12.46
CA GLU A 211 17.84 -5.42 12.44
C GLU A 211 16.80 -5.99 11.47
N GLN A 212 16.00 -5.15 10.81
CA GLN A 212 14.92 -5.50 9.88
C GLN A 212 13.85 -6.43 10.48
N THR A 213 13.73 -6.44 11.81
CA THR A 213 12.74 -7.24 12.55
C THR A 213 11.47 -6.48 12.86
N GLN A 214 11.47 -5.16 12.68
CA GLN A 214 10.34 -4.30 13.01
C GLN A 214 10.12 -3.25 11.91
N LEU A 215 8.86 -2.85 11.75
CA LEU A 215 8.47 -1.67 10.99
C LEU A 215 8.27 -0.51 11.96
N ILE A 216 9.14 0.48 11.88
CA ILE A 216 9.10 1.68 12.72
C ILE A 216 8.33 2.75 11.95
N GLY A 217 7.15 3.11 12.45
CA GLY A 217 6.37 4.20 11.90
C GLY A 217 7.15 5.52 11.96
N THR A 218 7.22 6.22 10.84
CA THR A 218 7.83 7.56 10.75
C THR A 218 6.74 8.63 10.78
N SER A 219 7.13 9.86 11.11
CA SER A 219 6.16 10.96 11.18
C SER A 219 5.53 11.22 9.82
N ASN A 220 4.20 11.19 9.78
CA ASN A 220 3.39 11.50 8.60
C ASN A 220 2.46 12.69 8.87
N TRP A 221 1.79 13.16 7.83
CA TRP A 221 0.88 14.31 7.92
C TRP A 221 -0.33 14.04 8.86
N ARG A 222 -0.77 12.78 9.00
CA ARG A 222 -1.85 12.40 9.92
C ARG A 222 -1.43 12.58 11.38
N GLY A 223 -0.17 12.33 11.73
CA GLY A 223 0.36 12.58 13.06
C GLY A 223 0.21 14.04 13.49
N GLN A 224 0.43 14.99 12.57
CA GLN A 224 0.22 16.40 12.86
C GLN A 224 -1.26 16.75 13.06
N LEU A 225 -2.16 16.13 12.29
CA LEU A 225 -3.60 16.31 12.48
C LEU A 225 -4.08 15.76 13.83
N LEU A 226 -3.61 14.57 14.22
CA LEU A 226 -3.93 13.97 15.51
C LEU A 226 -3.44 14.85 16.67
N LEU A 227 -2.17 15.29 16.62
CA LEU A 227 -1.62 16.21 17.63
C LEU A 227 -2.40 17.54 17.67
N SER A 228 -2.83 18.05 16.51
CA SER A 228 -3.66 19.25 16.45
C SER A 228 -5.04 19.03 17.08
N ALA A 229 -5.68 17.89 16.85
CA ALA A 229 -6.96 17.54 17.45
C ALA A 229 -6.84 17.33 18.97
N LEU A 230 -5.78 16.65 19.44
CA LEU A 230 -5.44 16.48 20.85
C LEU A 230 -5.25 17.83 21.55
N ASN A 231 -4.44 18.71 20.97
CA ASN A 231 -4.20 20.05 21.53
C ASN A 231 -5.45 20.94 21.58
N ARG A 232 -6.50 20.59 20.83
CA ARG A 232 -7.76 21.33 20.74
C ARG A 232 -8.92 20.66 21.49
N ASP A 233 -8.68 19.53 22.16
CA ASP A 233 -9.71 18.68 22.75
C ASP A 233 -10.84 18.33 21.75
N GLN A 234 -10.46 18.04 20.50
CA GLN A 234 -11.35 17.76 19.36
C GLN A 234 -11.28 16.32 18.86
N LEU A 235 -10.82 15.39 19.70
CA LEU A 235 -10.91 13.97 19.34
C LEU A 235 -12.39 13.58 19.21
N PRO A 236 -12.76 12.80 18.17
CA PRO A 236 -14.07 12.20 18.10
C PRO A 236 -14.36 11.40 19.39
N PRO A 237 -15.58 11.46 19.93
CA PRO A 237 -15.97 10.72 21.13
C PRO A 237 -15.90 9.21 20.95
#